data_AF-A0A6N4TLS7-F1
#
_entry.id   AF-A0A6N4TLS7-F1
#
_cell.length_a   1.000
_cell.length_b   1.000
_cell.length_c   1.000
_cell.angle_alpha   90.00
_cell.angle_beta   90.00
_cell.angle_gamma   90.00
#
_symmetry.space_group_name_H-M   'P 1'
#
loop_
_entity.id
_entity.type
_entity.pdbx_description
1 polymer ?
#
loop_
_entity_poly.entity_id
_entity_poly.type
_entity_poly.pdbx_seq_one_letter_code
_entity_poly.pdbx_strand_id
1 'polypeptide(L)'
;MKQIVKMVLLSCCIFSFLMVNGCSKKEENKKEQITEEPKEKTQLIENQQYTSPLNPTENQILAYNDLSAAVEKEDNKEEAKQVAISFVYDFFTLSNKKSAEDIGGLQFIPSNKVATFMQYAKSYYYSNYSTIVNEYGKENLPEVDQVSVESMEEAQLDFGKFTNSGYIIKLKVTYKENKLPQEALKTNMTLRISNFEDFLYDRSVDYTKDPLVLKQETYQMCWRVLGVE
;
A
#
# COMPACT_ATOMS: atom_id res chain seq x y z
N MET A 1 31.75 8.85 -22.88
CA MET A 1 30.92 9.67 -23.79
C MET A 1 30.88 8.99 -25.15
N LYS A 2 29.76 8.36 -25.52
CA LYS A 2 29.57 7.77 -26.85
C LYS A 2 28.42 8.47 -27.56
N GLN A 3 28.73 9.00 -28.73
CA GLN A 3 27.91 9.86 -29.57
C GLN A 3 26.88 9.07 -30.38
N ILE A 4 25.64 9.58 -30.37
CA ILE A 4 24.75 9.88 -31.51
C ILE A 4 24.91 9.00 -32.77
N VAL A 5 23.88 8.20 -33.04
CA VAL A 5 23.64 7.55 -34.34
C VAL A 5 22.63 8.38 -35.13
N LYS A 6 23.00 8.79 -36.36
CA LYS A 6 22.13 9.44 -37.35
C LYS A 6 21.78 8.46 -38.48
N MET A 7 20.51 8.56 -38.89
CA MET A 7 19.93 8.37 -40.23
C MET A 7 20.15 7.06 -41.00
N VAL A 8 19.04 6.41 -41.36
CA VAL A 8 18.82 5.91 -42.73
C VAL A 8 17.38 6.24 -43.16
N LEU A 9 17.27 7.03 -44.23
CA LEU A 9 16.08 7.23 -45.06
C LEU A 9 16.05 6.11 -46.11
N LEU A 10 14.88 5.58 -46.45
CA LEU A 10 14.67 5.02 -47.78
C LEU A 10 13.25 5.32 -48.29
N SER A 11 13.25 6.02 -49.42
CA SER A 11 12.14 6.48 -50.25
C SER A 11 11.85 5.47 -51.36
N CYS A 12 10.60 5.37 -51.82
CA CYS A 12 10.27 5.46 -53.26
C CYS A 12 8.75 5.49 -53.51
N CYS A 13 8.35 6.49 -54.31
CA CYS A 13 7.03 6.83 -54.83
C CYS A 13 6.47 5.75 -55.80
N ILE A 14 5.18 5.77 -56.21
CA ILE A 14 4.71 6.50 -57.41
C ILE A 14 3.16 6.40 -57.55
N PHE A 15 2.52 7.58 -57.72
CA PHE A 15 1.37 8.01 -58.56
C PHE A 15 0.05 7.21 -58.59
N SER A 16 -1.15 7.77 -58.81
CA SER A 16 -1.84 9.07 -58.68
C SER A 16 -3.16 8.90 -59.46
N PHE A 17 -4.31 9.43 -59.03
CA PHE A 17 -5.36 9.84 -59.97
C PHE A 17 -6.28 10.93 -59.39
N LEU A 18 -6.08 12.13 -59.94
CA LEU A 18 -6.99 13.21 -60.36
C LEU A 18 -8.10 13.76 -59.41
N MET A 19 -8.06 15.09 -59.31
CA MET A 19 -9.00 16.00 -58.66
C MET A 19 -10.26 16.26 -59.49
N VAL A 20 -11.38 16.60 -58.82
CA VAL A 20 -12.36 17.58 -59.31
C VAL A 20 -12.91 18.41 -58.12
N ASN A 21 -12.84 19.73 -58.27
CA ASN A 21 -13.59 20.88 -57.67
C ASN A 21 -14.64 20.57 -56.57
N GLY A 22 -14.83 21.32 -55.49
CA GLY A 22 -14.57 22.73 -55.21
C GLY A 22 -15.78 23.31 -54.44
N CYS A 23 -15.49 24.12 -53.41
CA CYS A 23 -16.36 25.00 -52.62
C CYS A 23 -17.18 24.48 -51.41
N SER A 24 -16.59 24.79 -50.23
CA SER A 24 -17.17 25.48 -49.07
C SER A 24 -18.07 24.72 -48.10
N LYS A 25 -17.51 24.36 -46.93
CA LYS A 25 -17.79 24.95 -45.60
C LYS A 25 -16.85 24.35 -44.56
N LYS A 26 -16.49 25.15 -43.56
CA LYS A 26 -15.59 24.83 -42.44
C LYS A 26 -16.13 23.61 -41.66
N GLU A 27 -15.28 22.60 -41.44
CA GLU A 27 -15.50 21.56 -40.44
C GLU A 27 -14.58 21.79 -39.25
N GLU A 28 -15.19 22.07 -38.11
CA GLU A 28 -14.58 22.01 -36.79
C GLU A 28 -14.29 20.55 -36.44
N ASN A 29 -13.06 20.30 -36.02
CA ASN A 29 -12.63 19.02 -35.45
C ASN A 29 -13.47 18.70 -34.19
N LYS A 30 -14.37 17.72 -34.30
CA LYS A 30 -14.94 17.03 -33.14
C LYS A 30 -13.87 16.08 -32.60
N LYS A 31 -13.17 16.52 -31.55
CA LYS A 31 -12.47 15.60 -30.64
C LYS A 31 -13.55 14.71 -30.01
N GLU A 32 -13.48 13.42 -30.25
CA GLU A 32 -14.22 12.43 -29.48
C GLU A 32 -13.76 12.55 -28.03
N GLN A 33 -14.65 13.10 -27.22
CA GLN A 33 -14.57 13.12 -25.77
C GLN A 33 -14.90 11.70 -25.30
N ILE A 34 -13.86 10.91 -25.01
CA ILE A 34 -14.01 9.68 -24.23
C ILE A 34 -14.51 10.14 -22.86
N THR A 35 -15.81 9.94 -22.63
CA THR A 35 -16.40 10.07 -21.31
C THR A 35 -15.94 8.83 -20.55
N GLU A 36 -15.02 9.01 -19.60
CA GLU A 36 -14.70 7.94 -18.66
C GLU A 36 -16.00 7.57 -17.93
N GLU A 37 -16.46 6.33 -18.11
CA GLU A 37 -17.52 5.78 -17.29
C GLU A 37 -17.10 5.88 -15.81
N PRO A 38 -18.02 6.22 -14.89
CA PRO A 38 -17.67 6.29 -13.48
C PRO A 38 -17.13 4.92 -13.04
N LYS A 39 -15.83 4.83 -12.71
CA LYS A 39 -15.28 3.63 -12.07
C LYS A 39 -16.10 3.35 -10.83
N GLU A 40 -16.82 2.22 -10.85
CA GLU A 40 -17.52 1.74 -9.67
C GLU A 40 -16.49 1.60 -8.55
N LYS A 41 -16.76 2.27 -7.42
CA LYS A 41 -15.81 2.34 -6.31
C LYS A 41 -15.68 0.94 -5.70
N THR A 42 -14.48 0.38 -5.71
CA THR A 42 -14.20 -0.94 -5.10
C THR A 42 -14.69 -0.98 -3.66
N GLN A 43 -15.57 -1.94 -3.35
CA GLN A 43 -16.11 -2.14 -2.00
C GLN A 43 -15.16 -2.98 -1.15
N LEU A 44 -15.09 -2.68 0.15
CA LEU A 44 -14.26 -3.41 1.10
C LEU A 44 -14.97 -4.67 1.59
N ILE A 45 -14.24 -5.79 1.65
CA ILE A 45 -14.70 -7.10 2.09
C ILE A 45 -14.03 -7.41 3.43
N GLU A 46 -14.81 -7.42 4.50
CA GLU A 46 -14.32 -7.70 5.86
C GLU A 46 -14.01 -9.19 6.06
N ASN A 47 -13.07 -9.49 6.95
CA ASN A 47 -12.82 -10.83 7.49
C ASN A 47 -12.76 -10.79 9.02
N GLN A 48 -12.86 -11.94 9.68
CA GLN A 48 -12.89 -12.02 11.15
C GLN A 48 -11.50 -12.01 11.81
N GLN A 49 -10.43 -12.10 11.02
CA GLN A 49 -9.07 -12.32 11.50
C GLN A 49 -8.24 -11.03 11.60
N TYR A 50 -8.63 -10.00 10.85
CA TYR A 50 -7.96 -8.71 10.78
C TYR A 50 -8.97 -7.57 10.76
N THR A 51 -8.71 -6.51 11.53
CA THR A 51 -9.57 -5.32 11.55
C THR A 51 -9.53 -4.62 10.19
N SER A 52 -10.60 -3.94 9.82
CA SER A 52 -10.63 -3.17 8.57
C SER A 52 -9.81 -1.87 8.69
N PRO A 53 -9.08 -1.46 7.63
CA PRO A 53 -8.36 -0.19 7.63
C PRO A 53 -9.32 1.01 7.75
N LEU A 54 -8.93 2.04 8.49
CA LEU A 54 -9.70 3.29 8.61
C LEU A 54 -9.38 4.27 7.46
N ASN A 55 -10.41 4.83 6.83
CA ASN A 55 -10.32 5.76 5.69
C ASN A 55 -9.39 5.25 4.56
N PRO A 56 -9.55 4.01 4.08
CA PRO A 56 -8.60 3.40 3.16
C PRO A 56 -8.61 4.09 1.78
N THR A 57 -7.43 4.15 1.15
CA THR A 57 -7.31 4.41 -0.28
C THR A 57 -7.82 3.20 -1.08
N GLU A 58 -8.04 3.36 -2.39
CA GLU A 58 -8.46 2.24 -3.25
C GLU A 58 -7.45 1.08 -3.22
N ASN A 59 -6.14 1.37 -3.24
CA ASN A 59 -5.10 0.35 -3.15
C ASN A 59 -5.11 -0.39 -1.80
N GLN A 60 -5.44 0.31 -0.71
CA GLN A 60 -5.63 -0.32 0.60
C GLN A 60 -6.85 -1.25 0.63
N ILE A 61 -7.95 -0.85 -0.02
CA ILE A 61 -9.13 -1.70 -0.15
C ILE A 61 -8.79 -2.97 -0.92
N LEU A 62 -8.11 -2.83 -2.06
CA LEU A 62 -7.71 -3.97 -2.89
C LEU A 62 -6.79 -4.93 -2.13
N ALA A 63 -5.75 -4.43 -1.47
CA ALA A 63 -4.84 -5.26 -0.67
C ALA A 63 -5.54 -5.98 0.48
N TYR A 64 -6.46 -5.29 1.18
CA TYR A 64 -7.21 -5.90 2.26
C TYR A 64 -8.24 -6.93 1.75
N ASN A 65 -8.85 -6.72 0.58
CA ASN A 65 -9.73 -7.71 -0.04
C ASN A 65 -8.95 -8.96 -0.46
N ASP A 66 -7.72 -8.82 -0.98
CA ASP A 66 -6.85 -9.95 -1.27
C ASP A 66 -6.49 -10.72 0.02
N LEU A 67 -6.24 -10.01 1.13
CA LEU A 67 -6.06 -10.63 2.44
C LEU A 67 -7.31 -11.39 2.88
N SER A 68 -8.50 -10.80 2.80
CA SER A 68 -9.77 -11.45 3.16
C SER A 68 -9.99 -12.72 2.33
N ALA A 69 -9.68 -12.69 1.03
CA ALA A 69 -9.78 -13.85 0.16
C ALA A 69 -8.75 -14.95 0.51
N ALA A 70 -7.56 -14.59 0.97
CA ALA A 70 -6.55 -15.55 1.43
C ALA A 70 -6.98 -16.23 2.74
N VAL A 71 -7.55 -15.47 3.67
CA VAL A 71 -8.13 -15.98 4.92
C VAL A 71 -9.28 -16.95 4.64
N GLU A 72 -10.22 -16.57 3.78
CA GLU A 72 -11.37 -17.43 3.42
C GLU A 72 -10.92 -18.77 2.79
N LYS A 73 -9.84 -18.76 2.01
CA LYS A 73 -9.30 -19.96 1.35
C LYS A 73 -8.34 -20.76 2.23
N GLU A 74 -8.04 -20.28 3.44
CA GLU A 74 -7.01 -20.84 4.33
C GLU A 74 -5.64 -20.94 3.64
N ASP A 75 -5.33 -20.02 2.71
CA ASP A 75 -4.05 -19.96 2.01
C ASP A 75 -3.01 -19.22 2.85
N ASN A 76 -2.40 -19.96 3.77
CA ASN A 76 -1.42 -19.44 4.74
C ASN A 76 -0.27 -18.64 4.11
N LYS A 77 0.21 -19.05 2.93
CA LYS A 77 1.32 -18.36 2.26
C LYS A 77 0.83 -17.05 1.66
N GLU A 78 -0.32 -17.07 0.99
CA GLU A 78 -0.93 -15.86 0.45
C GLU A 78 -1.32 -14.88 1.56
N GLU A 79 -1.87 -15.39 2.67
CA GLU A 79 -2.25 -14.59 3.83
C GLU A 79 -1.03 -13.85 4.42
N ALA A 80 0.09 -14.55 4.66
CA ALA A 80 1.32 -13.93 5.13
C ALA A 80 1.84 -12.83 4.18
N LYS A 81 1.75 -13.07 2.87
CA LYS A 81 2.11 -12.10 1.83
C LYS A 81 1.21 -10.87 1.89
N GLN A 82 -0.10 -11.06 2.01
CA GLN A 82 -1.07 -9.97 2.02
C GLN A 82 -1.07 -9.20 3.34
N VAL A 83 -0.71 -9.82 4.47
CA VAL A 83 -0.40 -9.11 5.73
C VAL A 83 0.75 -8.12 5.53
N ALA A 84 1.85 -8.55 4.88
CA ALA A 84 2.97 -7.66 4.60
C ALA A 84 2.56 -6.50 3.69
N ILE A 85 1.86 -6.80 2.59
CA ILE A 85 1.41 -5.79 1.62
C ILE A 85 0.43 -4.80 2.27
N SER A 86 -0.57 -5.30 2.99
CA SER A 86 -1.59 -4.47 3.67
C SER A 86 -0.97 -3.59 4.74
N PHE A 87 -0.01 -4.12 5.52
CA PHE A 87 0.75 -3.33 6.47
C PHE A 87 1.48 -2.18 5.78
N VAL A 88 2.15 -2.44 4.64
CA VAL A 88 2.90 -1.42 3.92
C VAL A 88 1.98 -0.32 3.40
N TYR A 89 0.87 -0.68 2.76
CA TYR A 89 -0.08 0.30 2.26
C TYR A 89 -0.65 1.17 3.39
N ASP A 90 -0.96 0.60 4.55
CA ASP A 90 -1.56 1.37 5.64
C ASP A 90 -0.53 2.16 6.46
N PHE A 91 0.60 1.58 6.80
CA PHE A 91 1.61 2.24 7.62
C PHE A 91 2.31 3.39 6.88
N PHE A 92 2.68 3.20 5.59
CA PHE A 92 3.47 4.17 4.83
C PHE A 92 2.65 5.16 4.01
N THR A 93 1.31 5.04 4.00
CA THR A 93 0.42 6.07 3.44
C THR A 93 0.04 7.07 4.52
N LEU A 94 0.56 8.29 4.43
CA LEU A 94 0.21 9.40 5.32
C LEU A 94 -0.91 10.28 4.77
N SER A 95 -1.15 10.28 3.46
CA SER A 95 -2.14 11.14 2.79
C SER A 95 -3.57 10.99 3.33
N ASN A 96 -3.93 9.80 3.79
CA ASN A 96 -5.24 9.51 4.37
C ASN A 96 -5.29 9.61 5.91
N LYS A 97 -4.19 10.02 6.54
CA LYS A 97 -4.10 10.16 8.00
C LYS A 97 -4.56 11.55 8.44
N LYS A 98 -5.18 11.62 9.62
CA LYS A 98 -5.67 12.90 10.17
C LYS A 98 -4.56 13.72 10.83
N SER A 99 -3.58 13.05 11.42
CA SER A 99 -2.45 13.65 12.15
C SER A 99 -1.32 12.64 12.34
N ALA A 100 -0.20 13.09 12.92
CA ALA A 100 0.89 12.21 13.37
C ALA A 100 0.44 11.12 14.39
N GLU A 101 -0.71 11.28 15.04
CA GLU A 101 -1.24 10.32 16.01
C GLU A 101 -2.05 9.19 15.36
N ASP A 102 -2.45 9.35 14.10
CA ASP A 102 -3.27 8.40 13.35
C ASP A 102 -2.41 7.32 12.69
N ILE A 103 -1.82 6.43 13.51
CA ILE A 103 -0.89 5.39 13.06
C ILE A 103 -1.64 4.25 12.36
N GLY A 104 -1.33 4.00 11.09
CA GLY A 104 -1.86 2.87 10.30
C GLY A 104 -1.15 1.54 10.57
N GLY A 105 -1.75 0.43 10.14
CA GLY A 105 -1.13 -0.90 10.14
C GLY A 105 -1.04 -1.59 11.50
N LEU A 106 -1.56 -1.00 12.58
CA LEU A 106 -1.42 -1.51 13.95
C LEU A 106 -2.03 -2.91 14.16
N GLN A 107 -3.07 -3.27 13.41
CA GLN A 107 -3.69 -4.59 13.44
C GLN A 107 -2.77 -5.74 13.00
N PHE A 108 -1.69 -5.42 12.28
CA PHE A 108 -0.71 -6.41 11.83
C PHE A 108 0.48 -6.53 12.78
N ILE A 109 0.56 -5.67 13.81
CA ILE A 109 1.62 -5.70 14.80
C ILE A 109 1.23 -6.69 15.91
N PRO A 110 2.19 -7.50 16.43
CA PRO A 110 1.94 -8.33 17.59
C PRO A 110 1.33 -7.49 18.69
N SER A 111 0.20 -7.94 19.21
CA SER A 111 -0.69 -7.12 20.00
C SER A 111 -0.03 -6.55 21.28
N ASN A 112 0.80 -7.38 21.93
CA ASN A 112 1.61 -7.01 23.10
C ASN A 112 2.78 -6.05 22.77
N LYS A 113 3.03 -5.76 21.50
CA LYS A 113 4.02 -4.79 21.00
C LYS A 113 3.40 -3.51 20.46
N VAL A 114 2.08 -3.44 20.29
CA VAL A 114 1.42 -2.27 19.67
C VAL A 114 1.80 -0.96 20.36
N ALA A 115 1.76 -0.89 21.69
CA ALA A 115 2.09 0.34 22.41
C ALA A 115 3.54 0.82 22.14
N THR A 116 4.51 -0.12 22.15
CA THR A 116 5.91 0.18 21.84
C THR A 116 6.08 0.56 20.37
N PHE A 117 5.40 -0.14 19.46
CA PHE A 117 5.43 0.17 18.03
C PHE A 117 4.85 1.56 17.74
N MET A 118 3.74 1.94 18.39
CA MET A 118 3.17 3.28 18.27
C MET A 118 4.15 4.37 18.70
N GLN A 119 4.86 4.18 19.81
CA GLN A 119 5.89 5.13 20.26
C GLN A 119 7.03 5.26 19.24
N TYR A 120 7.49 4.13 18.70
CA TYR A 120 8.50 4.10 17.64
C TYR A 120 7.99 4.81 16.38
N ALA A 121 6.81 4.46 15.89
CA ALA A 121 6.21 5.04 14.71
C ALA A 121 6.06 6.56 14.82
N LYS A 122 5.54 7.06 15.95
CA LYS A 122 5.42 8.49 16.24
C LYS A 122 6.78 9.18 16.26
N SER A 123 7.80 8.57 16.84
CA SER A 123 9.11 9.20 17.00
C SER A 123 9.87 9.28 15.67
N TYR A 124 9.83 8.22 14.86
CA TYR A 124 10.74 8.05 13.73
C TYR A 124 10.11 8.21 12.34
N TYR A 125 8.81 7.97 12.19
CA TYR A 125 8.17 8.03 10.88
C TYR A 125 7.02 9.05 10.84
N TYR A 126 6.04 8.91 11.73
CA TYR A 126 4.85 9.76 11.78
C TYR A 126 5.13 11.17 12.31
N SER A 127 6.24 11.41 13.00
CA SER A 127 6.72 12.76 13.35
C SER A 127 6.91 13.65 12.13
N ASN A 128 7.20 13.06 10.96
CA ASN A 128 7.36 13.79 9.70
C ASN A 128 6.03 14.36 9.17
N TYR A 129 4.87 13.89 9.63
CA TYR A 129 3.57 14.36 9.13
C TYR A 129 3.44 15.90 9.20
N SER A 130 3.72 16.47 10.38
CA SER A 130 3.62 17.93 10.58
C SER A 130 4.64 18.70 9.76
N THR A 131 5.87 18.19 9.66
CA THR A 131 6.93 18.78 8.83
C THR A 131 6.51 18.81 7.36
N ILE A 132 6.03 17.69 6.83
CA ILE A 132 5.58 17.60 5.43
C ILE A 132 4.43 18.57 5.17
N VAL A 133 3.42 18.60 6.04
CA VAL A 133 2.28 19.52 5.90
C VAL A 133 2.73 20.98 5.91
N ASN A 134 3.65 21.35 6.79
CA ASN A 134 4.11 22.74 6.93
C ASN A 134 5.03 23.20 5.78
N GLU A 135 5.90 22.31 5.30
CA GLU A 135 6.93 22.65 4.30
C GLU A 135 6.48 22.40 2.86
N TYR A 136 5.69 21.35 2.63
CA TYR A 136 5.30 20.89 1.28
C TYR A 136 3.80 20.98 1.04
N GLY A 137 2.97 21.10 2.07
CA GLY A 137 1.52 21.08 1.95
C GLY A 137 0.93 19.66 2.11
N LYS A 138 -0.33 19.60 2.55
CA LYS A 138 -1.01 18.33 2.88
C LYS A 138 -1.14 17.40 1.67
N GLU A 139 -1.26 17.96 0.47
CA GLU A 139 -1.32 17.22 -0.79
C GLU A 139 -0.03 16.48 -1.14
N ASN A 140 1.09 16.78 -0.46
CA ASN A 140 2.38 16.13 -0.64
C ASN A 140 2.68 15.07 0.43
N LEU A 141 1.72 14.75 1.30
CA LEU A 141 1.85 13.60 2.18
C LEU A 141 1.98 12.31 1.34
N PRO A 142 2.91 11.40 1.69
CA PRO A 142 3.16 10.21 0.90
C PRO A 142 1.91 9.32 0.84
N GLU A 143 1.65 8.79 -0.36
CA GLU A 143 0.64 7.78 -0.61
C GLU A 143 1.29 6.64 -1.37
N VAL A 144 1.20 5.42 -0.82
CA VAL A 144 1.76 4.24 -1.48
C VAL A 144 0.92 3.92 -2.72
N ASP A 145 1.60 3.82 -3.86
CA ASP A 145 0.98 3.57 -5.16
C ASP A 145 1.03 2.09 -5.54
N GLN A 146 2.19 1.47 -5.41
CA GLN A 146 2.37 0.04 -5.70
C GLN A 146 3.30 -0.61 -4.69
N VAL A 147 2.98 -1.83 -4.30
CA VAL A 147 3.83 -2.74 -3.53
C VAL A 147 4.10 -3.98 -4.38
N SER A 148 5.36 -4.29 -4.61
CA SER A 148 5.80 -5.46 -5.39
C SER A 148 6.63 -6.39 -4.53
N VAL A 149 6.35 -7.69 -4.58
CA VAL A 149 7.11 -8.71 -3.86
C VAL A 149 8.32 -9.11 -4.69
N GLU A 150 9.52 -8.83 -4.18
CA GLU A 150 10.78 -9.23 -4.82
C GLU A 150 11.18 -10.66 -4.44
N SER A 151 11.02 -11.02 -3.16
CA SER A 151 11.20 -12.39 -2.69
C SER A 151 10.35 -12.67 -1.44
N MET A 152 10.08 -13.95 -1.22
CA MET A 152 9.39 -14.47 -0.04
C MET A 152 10.01 -15.82 0.31
N GLU A 153 10.72 -15.86 1.42
CA GLU A 153 11.49 -17.02 1.86
C GLU A 153 10.93 -17.53 3.19
N GLU A 154 10.71 -18.84 3.31
CA GLU A 154 10.34 -19.46 4.57
C GLU A 154 11.45 -19.26 5.60
N ALA A 155 11.06 -19.00 6.85
CA ALA A 155 11.98 -18.76 7.95
C ALA A 155 11.42 -19.31 9.27
N GLN A 156 12.33 -19.51 10.23
CA GLN A 156 12.00 -19.70 11.63
C GLN A 156 12.35 -18.40 12.36
N LEU A 157 11.37 -17.79 13.02
CA LEU A 157 11.48 -16.45 13.59
C LEU A 157 11.20 -16.48 15.08
N ASP A 158 12.09 -15.87 15.85
CA ASP A 158 11.96 -15.79 17.30
C ASP A 158 11.00 -14.66 17.71
N PHE A 159 10.04 -14.99 18.56
CA PHE A 159 9.17 -14.03 19.21
C PHE A 159 9.03 -14.36 20.70
N GLY A 160 9.66 -13.55 21.54
CA GLY A 160 9.74 -13.81 22.97
C GLY A 160 10.59 -15.04 23.28
N LYS A 161 9.96 -16.12 23.76
CA LYS A 161 10.62 -17.40 24.08
C LYS A 161 10.33 -18.51 23.06
N PHE A 162 9.57 -18.19 22.02
CA PHE A 162 9.11 -19.14 21.02
C PHE A 162 9.78 -18.87 19.68
N THR A 163 10.04 -19.94 18.94
CA THR A 163 10.45 -19.90 17.55
C THR A 163 9.27 -20.39 16.73
N ASN A 164 8.79 -19.55 15.82
CA ASN A 164 7.60 -19.79 15.01
C ASN A 164 7.95 -19.83 13.53
N SER A 165 7.20 -20.61 12.76
CA SER A 165 7.26 -20.54 11.31
C SER A 165 6.88 -19.14 10.81
N GLY A 166 7.53 -18.71 9.74
CA GLY A 166 7.49 -17.35 9.27
C GLY A 166 7.94 -17.22 7.83
N TYR A 167 7.91 -15.98 7.36
CA TYR A 167 8.47 -15.57 6.09
C TYR A 167 9.33 -14.31 6.24
N ILE A 168 10.41 -14.25 5.48
CA ILE A 168 11.15 -13.02 5.20
C ILE A 168 10.73 -12.55 3.82
N ILE A 169 10.10 -11.38 3.74
CA ILE A 169 9.50 -10.86 2.51
C ILE A 169 10.20 -9.56 2.13
N LYS A 170 10.82 -9.54 0.94
CA LYS A 170 11.42 -8.34 0.36
C LYS A 170 10.41 -7.66 -0.53
N LEU A 171 10.14 -6.38 -0.24
CA LEU A 171 9.17 -5.57 -0.96
C LEU A 171 9.84 -4.35 -1.57
N LYS A 172 9.39 -4.02 -2.78
CA LYS A 172 9.66 -2.76 -3.46
C LYS A 172 8.39 -1.92 -3.47
N VAL A 173 8.52 -0.65 -3.12
CA VAL A 173 7.41 0.27 -2.90
C VAL A 173 7.59 1.51 -3.77
N THR A 174 6.53 1.90 -4.45
CA THR A 174 6.42 3.19 -5.15
C THR A 174 5.35 4.04 -4.48
N TYR A 175 5.48 5.35 -4.67
CA TYR A 175 4.57 6.34 -4.12
C TYR A 175 3.97 7.17 -5.26
N LYS A 176 2.77 7.70 -5.03
CA LYS A 176 2.18 8.69 -5.93
C LYS A 176 3.07 9.93 -5.98
N GLU A 177 3.04 10.61 -7.11
CA GLU A 177 3.83 11.83 -7.33
C GLU A 177 3.58 12.84 -6.20
N ASN A 178 4.67 13.35 -5.64
CA ASN A 178 4.69 14.34 -4.58
C ASN A 178 6.00 15.14 -4.67
N LYS A 179 6.11 16.22 -3.90
CA LYS A 179 7.27 17.11 -3.88
C LYS A 179 8.38 16.69 -2.92
N LEU A 180 8.26 15.56 -2.24
CA LEU A 180 9.27 15.11 -1.28
C LEU A 180 10.52 14.59 -2.02
N PRO A 181 11.72 14.78 -1.45
CA PRO A 181 12.93 14.14 -1.94
C PRO A 181 12.77 12.61 -1.97
N GLN A 182 13.29 11.95 -2.99
CA GLN A 182 13.13 10.50 -3.16
C GLN A 182 13.76 9.72 -2.00
N GLU A 183 14.85 10.21 -1.44
CA GLU A 183 15.55 9.67 -0.27
C GLU A 183 14.74 9.74 1.03
N ALA A 184 13.70 10.59 1.09
CA ALA A 184 12.79 10.66 2.23
C ALA A 184 11.75 9.52 2.21
N LEU A 185 11.63 8.80 1.09
CA LEU A 185 10.64 7.74 0.88
C LEU A 185 11.28 6.35 1.01
N LYS A 186 10.68 5.48 1.83
CA LYS A 186 11.13 4.10 2.02
C LYS A 186 10.66 3.24 0.85
N THR A 187 11.50 3.10 -0.16
CA THR A 187 11.18 2.41 -1.43
C THR A 187 11.53 0.92 -1.46
N ASN A 188 12.31 0.45 -0.49
CA ASN A 188 12.68 -0.96 -0.36
C ASN A 188 12.63 -1.34 1.12
N MET A 189 12.08 -2.51 1.42
CA MET A 189 11.95 -2.99 2.78
C MET A 189 11.95 -4.52 2.87
N THR A 190 12.47 -5.04 3.97
CA THR A 190 12.38 -6.47 4.32
C THR A 190 11.50 -6.62 5.54
N LEU A 191 10.40 -7.37 5.41
CA LEU A 191 9.48 -7.66 6.50
C LEU A 191 9.70 -9.08 7.02
N ARG A 192 9.66 -9.22 8.33
CA ARG A 192 9.62 -10.52 9.02
C ARG A 192 8.19 -10.78 9.46
N ILE A 193 7.55 -11.77 8.87
CA ILE A 193 6.15 -12.13 9.13
C ILE A 193 6.11 -13.48 9.84
N SER A 194 5.42 -13.58 10.97
CA SER A 194 5.34 -14.82 11.75
C SER A 194 3.91 -15.15 12.14
N ASN A 195 3.60 -16.44 12.24
CA ASN A 195 2.28 -16.95 12.59
C ASN A 195 2.29 -17.46 14.04
N PHE A 196 1.37 -16.96 14.86
CA PHE A 196 1.15 -17.41 16.22
C PHE A 196 -0.24 -16.99 16.70
N GLU A 197 -0.69 -17.54 17.83
CA GLU A 197 -1.95 -17.14 18.46
C GLU A 197 -1.84 -15.72 19.02
N ASP A 198 -2.72 -14.83 18.58
CA ASP A 198 -2.79 -13.46 19.06
C ASP A 198 -4.23 -12.95 19.06
N PHE A 199 -4.48 -11.81 19.73
CA PHE A 199 -5.80 -11.16 19.71
C PHE A 199 -5.91 -10.12 18.58
N LEU A 200 -7.15 -9.73 18.29
CA LEU A 200 -7.49 -8.82 17.20
C LEU A 200 -7.37 -7.37 17.67
N TYR A 201 -6.32 -6.67 17.26
CA TYR A 201 -6.20 -5.25 17.63
C TYR A 201 -7.09 -4.36 16.74
N ASP A 202 -8.06 -3.65 17.34
CA ASP A 202 -8.85 -2.61 16.69
C ASP A 202 -8.46 -1.22 17.20
N ARG A 203 -7.81 -0.45 16.34
CA ARG A 203 -7.36 0.92 16.67
C ARG A 203 -8.49 1.93 16.86
N SER A 204 -9.74 1.57 16.55
CA SER A 204 -10.92 2.38 16.83
C SER A 204 -11.34 2.32 18.31
N VAL A 205 -10.87 1.31 19.04
CA VAL A 205 -11.18 1.08 20.45
C VAL A 205 -10.17 1.78 21.37
N ASP A 206 -10.68 2.49 22.38
CA ASP A 206 -9.85 3.09 23.44
C ASP A 206 -9.62 2.10 24.59
N TYR A 207 -8.58 1.27 24.43
CA TYR A 207 -8.19 0.27 25.42
C TYR A 207 -7.71 0.84 26.76
N THR A 208 -7.49 2.14 26.88
CA THR A 208 -7.18 2.77 28.18
C THR A 208 -8.41 2.91 29.06
N LYS A 209 -9.60 2.98 28.44
CA LYS A 209 -10.88 3.10 29.14
C LYS A 209 -11.54 1.76 29.40
N ASP A 210 -11.28 0.76 28.56
CA ASP A 210 -11.80 -0.58 28.75
C ASP A 210 -10.76 -1.68 28.48
N PRO A 211 -9.93 -2.00 29.48
CA PRO A 211 -8.93 -3.07 29.37
C PRO A 211 -9.54 -4.47 29.35
N LEU A 212 -10.86 -4.61 29.63
CA LEU A 212 -11.54 -5.91 29.67
C LEU A 212 -11.91 -6.40 28.27
N VAL A 213 -12.03 -5.51 27.28
CA VAL A 213 -12.25 -5.87 25.86
C VAL A 213 -11.15 -6.82 25.38
N LEU A 214 -9.88 -6.48 25.65
CA LEU A 214 -8.72 -7.33 25.35
C LEU A 214 -8.76 -8.72 26.02
N LYS A 215 -9.45 -8.85 27.15
CA LYS A 215 -9.56 -10.12 27.89
C LYS A 215 -10.69 -11.00 27.41
N GLN A 216 -11.62 -10.45 26.63
CA GLN A 216 -12.76 -11.17 26.04
C GLN A 216 -12.52 -11.53 24.58
N GLU A 217 -11.53 -10.92 23.93
CA GLU A 217 -11.12 -11.27 22.59
C GLU A 217 -10.55 -12.70 22.54
N THR A 218 -11.03 -13.48 21.58
CA THR A 218 -10.58 -14.84 21.34
C THR A 218 -9.22 -14.82 20.64
N TYR A 219 -8.26 -15.56 21.19
CA TYR A 219 -7.02 -15.85 20.50
C TYR A 219 -7.31 -16.57 19.18
N GLN A 220 -6.64 -16.13 18.12
CA GLN A 220 -6.68 -16.77 16.82
C GLN A 220 -5.29 -16.85 16.23
N MET A 221 -5.00 -17.94 15.53
CA MET A 221 -3.79 -18.02 14.72
C MET A 221 -3.83 -16.93 13.67
N CYS A 222 -2.78 -16.13 13.57
CA CYS A 222 -2.72 -15.05 12.60
C CYS A 222 -1.27 -14.67 12.29
N TRP A 223 -1.06 -14.13 11.09
CA TRP A 223 0.23 -13.58 10.71
C TRP A 223 0.41 -12.16 11.23
N ARG A 224 1.59 -11.89 11.78
CA ARG A 224 1.99 -10.60 12.36
C ARG A 224 3.35 -10.15 11.84
N VAL A 225 3.53 -8.84 11.72
CA VAL A 225 4.78 -8.18 11.33
C VAL A 225 5.66 -8.04 12.57
N LEU A 226 6.74 -8.82 12.64
CA LEU A 226 7.72 -8.77 13.74
C LEU A 226 8.74 -7.64 13.58
N GLY A 227 9.00 -7.21 12.35
CA GLY A 227 9.97 -6.18 12.05
C GLY A 227 9.96 -5.76 10.59
N VAL A 228 10.46 -4.56 10.35
CA VAL A 228 10.62 -3.92 9.04
C VAL A 228 12.04 -3.35 8.98
N GLU A 229 12.82 -3.77 8.00
CA GLU A 229 14.21 -3.35 7.76
C GLU A 229 14.34 -2.56 6.45
#